data_AF-A0A1I1NR93-F1
#
_entry.id   AF-A0A1I1NR93-F1
#
_cell.length_a   1.000
_cell.length_b   1.000
_cell.length_c   1.000
_cell.angle_alpha   90.00
_cell.angle_beta   90.00
_cell.angle_gamma   90.00
#
_symmetry.space_group_name_H-M   'P 1'
#
loop_
_entity.id
_entity.type
_entity.pdbx_description
1 polymer ?
#
loop_
_entity_poly.entity_id
_entity_poly.type
_entity_poly.pdbx_seq_one_letter_code
_entity_poly.pdbx_strand_id
1 'polypeptide(L)'
;MATLREIKDSGWRVTVHCEANLVGRICAHYTQPRIDQLIQYLGGDFNLVLQRNEFLSRFKCQRCGSKNATIRTVPPSGDGLMDGSGGAHHHSHMPSIEERAARAAAFEAEFRRMGFKTNAELAAESRAKIKAEKNAAKTGADFIGPPSPWAHRKRGKWL
;
A
#
# COMPACT_ATOMS: atom_id res chain seq x y z
N MET A 1 11.31 11.78 28.70
CA MET A 1 10.03 12.06 28.00
C MET A 1 10.45 12.39 26.59
N ALA A 2 10.17 11.52 25.61
CA ALA A 2 11.01 11.38 24.41
C ALA A 2 11.03 12.60 23.48
N THR A 3 11.90 13.57 23.77
CA THR A 3 12.31 14.63 22.84
C THR A 3 12.99 14.03 21.61
N LEU A 4 13.14 14.78 20.53
CA LEU A 4 13.85 14.29 19.35
C LEU A 4 15.29 13.86 19.64
N ARG A 5 15.97 14.55 20.58
CA ARG A 5 17.31 14.15 21.04
C ARG A 5 17.28 12.83 21.82
N GLU A 6 16.34 12.67 22.76
CA GLU A 6 16.15 11.38 23.46
C GLU A 6 15.83 10.24 22.49
N ILE A 7 15.00 10.48 21.47
CA ILE A 7 14.63 9.50 20.44
C ILE A 7 15.85 9.10 19.60
N LYS A 8 16.70 10.06 19.24
CA LYS A 8 17.96 9.80 18.54
C LYS A 8 18.89 8.96 19.39
N ASP A 9 19.13 9.37 20.62
CA ASP A 9 20.10 8.73 21.52
C ASP A 9 19.67 7.30 21.89
N SER A 10 18.35 7.07 21.98
CA SER A 10 17.77 5.75 22.22
C SER A 10 17.57 4.90 20.95
N GLY A 11 17.93 5.41 19.77
CA GLY A 11 17.83 4.67 18.50
C GLY A 11 16.40 4.40 18.01
N TRP A 12 15.40 5.10 18.53
CA TRP A 12 14.01 4.94 18.10
C TRP A 12 13.79 5.53 16.71
N ARG A 13 12.92 4.88 15.93
CA ARG A 13 12.50 5.34 14.61
C ARG A 13 11.11 5.96 14.66
N VAL A 14 10.89 6.98 13.84
CA VAL A 14 9.59 7.65 13.69
C VAL A 14 9.06 7.35 12.30
N THR A 15 7.85 6.79 12.21
CA THR A 15 7.14 6.56 10.95
C THR A 15 5.87 7.39 10.91
N VAL A 16 5.68 8.14 9.83
CA VAL A 16 4.48 8.94 9.57
C VAL A 16 3.63 8.21 8.54
N HIS A 17 2.40 7.85 8.88
CA HIS A 17 1.45 7.14 8.03
C HIS A 17 0.35 8.07 7.56
N CYS A 18 -0.07 7.94 6.30
CA CYS A 18 -1.27 8.60 5.78
C CYS A 18 -2.50 7.74 6.02
N GLU A 19 -3.51 8.31 6.67
CA GLU A 19 -4.79 7.67 7.01
C GLU A 19 -5.94 8.18 6.15
N ALA A 20 -5.64 8.79 5.00
CA ALA A 20 -6.67 9.24 4.07
C ALA A 20 -7.46 8.05 3.51
N ASN A 21 -8.79 8.13 3.63
CA ASN A 21 -9.72 7.23 2.96
C ASN A 21 -10.14 7.86 1.63
N LEU A 22 -9.66 7.30 0.52
CA LEU A 22 -10.00 7.73 -0.83
C LEU A 22 -10.95 6.68 -1.41
N VAL A 23 -12.23 7.03 -1.55
CA VAL A 23 -13.25 6.19 -2.22
C VAL A 23 -13.20 4.72 -1.74
N GLY A 24 -13.24 4.52 -0.43
CA GLY A 24 -13.27 3.18 0.18
C GLY A 24 -11.91 2.47 0.26
N ARG A 25 -10.79 3.14 -0.07
CA ARG A 25 -9.43 2.60 0.09
C ARG A 25 -8.58 3.53 0.95
N ILE A 26 -7.88 2.97 1.92
CA ILE A 26 -6.89 3.70 2.73
C ILE A 26 -5.63 3.90 1.87
N CYS A 27 -5.08 5.12 1.86
CA CYS A 27 -3.89 5.46 1.07
C CYS A 27 -2.66 4.59 1.41
N ALA A 28 -2.53 4.20 2.68
CA ALA A 28 -1.48 3.34 3.23
C ALA A 28 -0.03 3.80 2.98
N HIS A 29 0.16 4.99 2.42
CA HIS A 29 1.47 5.58 2.22
C HIS A 29 2.09 5.95 3.57
N TYR A 30 3.37 5.65 3.75
CA TYR A 30 4.12 6.04 4.93
C TYR A 30 5.49 6.59 4.54
N THR A 31 6.08 7.36 5.45
CA THR A 31 7.44 7.87 5.32
C THR A 31 8.17 7.80 6.66
N GLN A 32 9.47 7.61 6.61
CA GLN A 32 10.33 7.54 7.80
C GLN A 32 11.34 8.69 7.72
N PRO A 33 10.99 9.88 8.24
CA PRO A 33 11.93 10.99 8.28
C PRO A 33 13.12 10.63 9.18
N ARG A 34 14.34 11.01 8.76
CA ARG A 34 15.53 10.83 9.60
C ARG A 34 15.42 11.73 10.83
N ILE A 35 15.72 11.19 12.02
CA ILE A 35 15.63 11.95 13.27
C ILE A 35 16.56 13.17 13.25
N ASP A 36 17.76 13.04 12.67
CA ASP A 36 18.69 14.17 12.48
C ASP A 36 18.06 15.32 11.70
N GLN A 37 17.31 14.99 10.64
CA GLN A 37 16.63 15.99 9.83
C GLN A 37 15.50 16.66 10.63
N LEU A 38 14.77 15.89 11.44
CA LEU A 38 13.75 16.46 12.32
C LEU A 38 14.34 17.40 13.37
N ILE A 39 15.48 17.05 13.96
CA ILE A 39 16.20 17.90 14.93
C ILE A 39 16.63 19.21 14.27
N GLN A 40 17.11 19.18 13.03
CA GLN A 40 17.49 20.40 12.29
C GLN A 40 16.31 21.35 12.08
N TYR A 41 15.11 20.84 11.81
CA TYR A 41 13.94 21.68 11.52
C TYR A 41 13.12 22.09 12.74
N LEU A 42 13.08 21.26 13.78
CA LEU A 42 12.18 21.44 14.93
C LEU A 42 12.93 21.74 16.23
N GLY A 43 14.26 21.53 16.26
CA GLY A 43 15.08 21.58 17.47
C GLY A 43 15.14 20.24 18.20
N GLY A 44 16.22 20.03 18.95
CA GLY A 44 16.45 18.78 19.69
C GLY A 44 15.45 18.56 20.84
N ASP A 45 14.96 19.64 21.43
CA ASP A 45 14.05 19.62 22.60
C ASP A 45 12.58 19.47 22.21
N PHE A 46 12.29 19.43 20.91
CA PHE A 46 10.92 19.23 20.41
C PHE A 46 10.36 17.89 20.88
N ASN A 47 9.18 17.91 21.48
CA ASN A 47 8.55 16.72 22.03
C ASN A 47 7.46 16.20 21.09
N LEU A 48 7.73 15.09 20.40
CA LEU A 48 6.81 14.49 19.42
C LEU A 48 5.47 14.04 20.02
N VAL A 49 5.43 13.73 21.32
CA VAL A 49 4.22 13.26 22.00
C VAL A 49 3.36 14.45 22.40
N LEU A 50 3.95 15.45 23.05
CA LEU A 50 3.23 16.64 23.53
C LEU A 50 2.83 17.57 22.39
N GLN A 51 3.69 17.72 21.37
CA GLN A 51 3.48 18.59 20.23
C GLN A 51 3.06 17.81 18.96
N ARG A 52 2.41 16.65 19.15
CA ARG A 52 2.00 15.75 18.06
C ARG A 52 1.17 16.46 16.98
N ASN A 53 0.19 17.26 17.40
CA ASN A 53 -0.71 17.96 16.47
C ASN A 53 0.04 19.02 15.66
N GLU A 54 0.94 19.76 16.30
CA GLU A 54 1.78 20.76 15.63
C GLU A 54 2.67 20.07 14.59
N PHE A 55 3.31 18.96 14.97
CA PHE A 55 4.13 18.16 14.05
C PHE A 55 3.32 17.67 12.85
N LEU A 56 2.18 17.00 13.10
CA LEU A 56 1.34 16.42 12.04
C LEU A 56 0.74 17.47 11.11
N SER A 57 0.47 18.68 11.61
CA SER A 57 -0.07 19.79 10.79
C SER A 57 0.85 20.19 9.63
N ARG A 58 2.15 19.92 9.77
CA ARG A 58 3.19 20.22 8.78
C ARG A 58 3.31 19.14 7.69
N PHE A 59 2.66 17.99 7.84
CA PHE A 59 2.74 16.89 6.88
C PHE A 59 1.63 16.94 5.83
N LYS A 60 2.01 16.71 4.58
CA LYS A 60 1.11 16.46 3.46
C LYS A 60 1.55 15.19 2.76
N CYS A 61 0.63 14.25 2.56
CA CYS A 61 0.94 13.00 1.87
C CYS A 61 1.32 13.30 0.42
N GLN A 62 2.51 12.88 -0.01
CA GLN A 62 2.97 13.06 -1.39
C GLN A 62 2.19 12.22 -2.40
N ARG A 63 1.56 11.11 -1.95
CA ARG A 63 0.79 10.21 -2.82
C ARG A 63 -0.63 10.72 -3.10
N CYS A 64 -1.34 11.18 -2.08
CA CYS A 64 -2.75 11.57 -2.21
C CYS A 64 -3.06 13.03 -1.87
N GLY A 65 -2.08 13.80 -1.43
CA GLY A 65 -2.25 15.21 -1.06
C GLY A 65 -2.98 15.46 0.26
N SER A 66 -3.44 14.42 0.96
CA SER A 66 -4.15 14.56 2.23
C SER A 66 -3.23 15.01 3.38
N LYS A 67 -3.81 15.76 4.33
CA LYS A 67 -3.20 16.12 5.61
C LYS A 67 -3.57 15.16 6.75
N ASN A 68 -4.36 14.13 6.45
CA ASN A 68 -4.70 13.11 7.44
C ASN A 68 -3.53 12.14 7.61
N ALA A 69 -2.78 12.31 8.69
CA ALA A 69 -1.60 11.53 9.00
C ALA A 69 -1.53 11.18 10.49
N THR A 70 -0.85 10.07 10.79
CA THR A 70 -0.58 9.61 12.15
C THR A 70 0.90 9.28 12.33
N ILE A 71 1.39 9.35 13.56
CA ILE A 71 2.76 8.98 13.92
C ILE A 71 2.75 7.63 14.62
N ARG A 72 3.67 6.75 14.23
CA ARG A 72 4.06 5.54 14.95
C ARG A 72 5.55 5.59 15.28
N THR A 73 5.88 5.41 16.55
CA THR A 73 7.27 5.27 17.00
C THR A 73 7.60 3.79 17.10
N VAL A 74 8.74 3.39 16.55
CA VAL A 74 9.23 2.01 16.53
C VAL A 74 10.51 1.97 17.36
N PRO A 75 10.64 1.04 18.33
CA PRO A 75 11.85 0.90 19.12
C PRO A 75 13.06 0.58 18.22
N PRO A 76 14.29 0.85 18.66
CA PRO A 76 15.47 0.30 18.02
C PRO A 76 15.27 -1.21 17.92
N SER A 77 15.27 -1.73 16.69
CA SER A 77 15.28 -3.16 16.47
C SER A 77 16.59 -3.68 17.06
N GLY A 78 16.51 -4.31 18.24
CA GLY A 78 17.62 -5.11 18.75
C GLY A 78 18.02 -6.06 17.63
N ASP A 79 19.28 -5.97 17.24
CA ASP A 79 19.98 -6.74 16.21
C ASP A 79 19.09 -7.69 15.38
N GLY A 80 18.73 -7.25 14.17
CA GLY A 80 18.33 -8.16 13.09
C GLY A 80 16.89 -8.68 13.08
N LEU A 81 15.94 -8.11 13.84
CA LEU A 81 14.54 -8.55 13.80
C LEU A 81 13.61 -7.56 13.08
N MET A 82 13.48 -7.82 11.77
CA MET A 82 12.33 -7.59 10.88
C MET A 82 11.98 -6.15 10.46
N ASP A 83 12.65 -5.70 9.39
CA ASP A 83 12.05 -4.82 8.39
C ASP A 83 10.97 -5.62 7.64
N GLY A 84 9.75 -5.60 8.17
CA GLY A 84 8.62 -6.29 7.58
C GLY A 84 7.75 -6.89 8.65
N SER A 85 6.61 -6.25 8.91
CA SER A 85 5.52 -6.82 9.68
C SER A 85 5.01 -8.10 9.01
N GLY A 86 5.65 -9.22 9.32
CA GLY A 86 5.13 -10.58 9.21
C GLY A 86 5.13 -11.14 10.61
N GLY A 87 3.95 -11.42 11.15
CA GLY A 87 3.82 -12.01 12.49
C GLY A 87 4.68 -13.27 12.60
N ALA A 88 5.14 -13.55 13.82
CA ALA A 88 5.75 -14.83 14.15
C ALA A 88 4.69 -15.94 13.97
N HIS A 89 4.51 -16.38 12.74
CA HIS A 89 3.80 -17.61 12.45
C HIS A 89 4.79 -18.73 12.75
N HIS A 90 4.43 -19.56 13.72
CA HIS A 90 5.12 -20.81 13.93
C HIS A 90 5.02 -21.58 12.61
N HIS A 91 6.11 -21.65 11.85
CA HIS A 91 6.18 -22.49 10.68
C HIS A 91 6.34 -23.92 11.19
N SER A 92 5.21 -24.54 11.53
CA SER A 92 5.12 -25.99 11.60
C SER A 92 5.73 -26.57 10.33
N HIS A 93 6.28 -27.78 10.42
CA HIS A 93 6.95 -28.44 9.31
C HIS A 93 6.11 -28.30 8.03
N MET A 94 6.74 -27.88 6.94
CA MET A 94 6.03 -27.62 5.69
C MET A 94 5.38 -28.94 5.26
N PRO A 95 4.04 -29.02 5.15
CA PRO A 95 3.37 -30.26 4.78
C PRO A 95 3.87 -30.73 3.42
N SER A 96 3.92 -32.05 3.23
CA SER A 96 4.38 -32.65 1.99
C SER A 96 3.53 -32.16 0.80
N ILE A 97 4.05 -32.32 -0.42
CA ILE A 97 3.31 -31.92 -1.64
C ILE A 97 1.95 -32.64 -1.71
N GLU A 98 1.90 -33.89 -1.29
CA GLU A 98 0.68 -34.72 -1.25
C GLU A 98 -0.33 -34.20 -0.21
N GLU A 99 0.14 -33.86 0.99
CA GLU A 99 -0.70 -33.28 2.05
C GLU A 99 -1.25 -31.92 1.65
N ARG A 100 -0.45 -31.10 0.95
CA ARG A 100 -0.88 -29.81 0.43
C ARG A 100 -1.97 -29.97 -0.64
N ALA A 101 -1.83 -30.95 -1.53
CA ALA A 101 -2.82 -31.24 -2.55
C ALA A 101 -4.15 -31.74 -1.94
N ALA A 102 -4.08 -32.65 -0.97
CA ALA A 102 -5.24 -33.17 -0.26
C ALA A 102 -5.99 -32.06 0.51
N ARG A 103 -5.26 -31.20 1.22
CA ARG A 103 -5.85 -30.05 1.94
C ARG A 103 -6.45 -29.02 1.00
N ALA A 104 -5.82 -28.75 -0.14
CA ALA A 104 -6.38 -27.85 -1.16
C ALA A 104 -7.68 -28.40 -1.76
N ALA A 105 -7.72 -29.69 -2.09
CA ALA A 105 -8.91 -30.34 -2.62
C ALA A 105 -10.07 -30.36 -1.60
N ALA A 106 -9.78 -30.66 -0.34
CA ALA A 106 -10.78 -30.62 0.74
C ALA A 106 -11.34 -29.21 0.95
N PHE A 107 -10.46 -28.20 0.95
CA PHE A 107 -10.86 -26.81 1.05
C PHE A 107 -11.73 -26.37 -0.13
N GLU A 108 -11.35 -26.71 -1.37
CA GLU A 108 -12.12 -26.35 -2.56
C GLU A 108 -13.51 -27.02 -2.58
N ALA A 109 -13.59 -28.28 -2.15
CA ALA A 109 -14.85 -29.00 -2.02
C ALA A 109 -15.79 -28.35 -0.98
N GLU A 110 -15.24 -27.94 0.17
CA GLU A 110 -16.01 -27.26 1.20
C GLU A 110 -16.43 -25.85 0.80
N PHE A 111 -15.54 -25.11 0.12
CA PHE A 111 -15.81 -23.78 -0.40
C PHE A 111 -16.93 -23.79 -1.45
N ARG A 112 -16.92 -24.78 -2.35
CA ARG A 112 -18.02 -25.03 -3.30
C ARG A 112 -19.30 -25.45 -2.60
N ARG A 113 -19.22 -26.31 -1.57
CA ARG A 113 -20.39 -26.74 -0.77
C ARG A 113 -21.08 -25.56 -0.09
N MET A 114 -20.31 -24.57 0.38
CA MET A 114 -20.84 -23.33 0.95
C MET A 114 -21.36 -22.32 -0.09
N GLY A 115 -21.37 -22.69 -1.39
CA GLY A 115 -21.92 -21.86 -2.46
C GLY A 115 -21.00 -20.71 -2.90
N PHE A 116 -19.73 -20.70 -2.46
CA PHE A 116 -18.78 -19.69 -2.90
C PHE A 116 -18.15 -20.08 -4.24
N LYS A 117 -18.00 -19.07 -5.11
CA LYS A 117 -17.25 -19.22 -6.36
C LYS A 117 -15.77 -19.44 -6.05
N THR A 118 -15.18 -20.38 -6.76
CA THR A 118 -13.73 -20.61 -6.73
C THR A 118 -12.99 -19.41 -7.31
N ASN A 119 -11.71 -19.28 -6.96
CA ASN A 119 -10.85 -18.23 -7.52
C ASN A 119 -10.76 -18.30 -9.05
N ALA A 120 -10.85 -19.50 -9.63
CA ALA A 120 -10.86 -19.70 -11.07
C ALA A 120 -12.12 -19.10 -11.73
N GLU A 121 -13.29 -19.26 -11.11
CA GLU A 121 -14.56 -18.71 -11.59
C GLU A 121 -14.58 -17.18 -11.48
N LEU A 122 -14.11 -16.62 -10.37
CA LEU A 122 -13.97 -15.16 -10.20
C LEU A 122 -12.98 -14.55 -11.22
N ALA A 123 -11.89 -15.26 -11.51
CA ALA A 123 -10.93 -14.85 -12.53
C ALA A 123 -11.55 -14.92 -13.95
N ALA A 124 -12.38 -15.91 -14.23
CA ALA A 124 -13.09 -16.02 -15.52
C ALA A 124 -14.12 -14.88 -15.69
N GLU A 125 -14.89 -14.58 -14.64
CA GLU A 125 -15.89 -13.50 -14.66
C GLU A 125 -15.26 -12.12 -14.84
N SER A 126 -14.16 -11.84 -14.13
CA SER A 126 -13.44 -10.57 -14.30
C SER A 126 -12.86 -10.42 -15.71
N ARG A 127 -12.29 -11.49 -16.29
CA ARG A 127 -11.80 -11.49 -17.67
C ARG A 127 -12.93 -11.29 -18.68
N ALA A 128 -14.08 -11.91 -18.48
CA ALA A 128 -15.26 -11.74 -19.33
C ALA A 128 -15.79 -10.30 -19.28
N LYS A 129 -15.83 -9.69 -18.08
CA LYS A 129 -16.25 -8.29 -17.90
C LYS A 129 -15.31 -7.30 -18.60
N ILE A 130 -14.00 -7.46 -18.43
CA ILE A 130 -13.00 -6.63 -19.11
C ILE A 130 -13.11 -6.76 -20.63
N LYS A 131 -13.37 -7.97 -21.15
CA LYS A 131 -13.57 -8.19 -22.59
C LYS A 131 -14.85 -7.53 -23.09
N ALA A 132 -15.94 -7.59 -22.32
CA ALA A 132 -17.21 -6.92 -22.64
C ALA A 132 -17.06 -5.40 -22.67
N GLU A 133 -16.38 -4.80 -21.68
CA GLU A 133 -16.07 -3.37 -21.64
C GLU A 133 -15.21 -2.93 -22.84
N LYS A 134 -14.18 -3.70 -23.19
CA LYS A 134 -13.35 -3.43 -24.37
C LYS A 134 -14.10 -3.53 -25.69
N ASN A 135 -15.07 -4.44 -25.79
CA ASN A 135 -15.89 -4.59 -26.99
C ASN A 135 -16.94 -3.47 -27.08
N ALA A 136 -17.56 -3.08 -25.97
CA ALA A 136 -18.49 -1.95 -25.91
C ALA A 136 -17.80 -0.62 -26.29
N ALA A 137 -16.54 -0.43 -25.85
CA ALA A 137 -15.73 0.73 -26.24
C ALA A 137 -15.39 0.77 -27.74
N LYS A 138 -15.50 -0.35 -28.46
CA LYS A 138 -15.26 -0.41 -29.91
C LYS A 138 -16.51 -0.14 -30.74
N THR A 139 -17.71 -0.25 -30.17
CA THR A 139 -18.96 -0.28 -30.94
C THR A 139 -19.84 0.97 -30.84
N GLY A 140 -19.45 2.05 -30.16
CA GLY A 140 -20.34 3.23 -30.15
C GLY A 140 -19.97 4.43 -29.31
N ALA A 141 -18.81 5.06 -29.54
CA ALA A 141 -18.63 6.44 -29.10
C ALA A 141 -17.66 7.18 -30.02
N ASP A 142 -18.20 8.08 -30.83
CA ASP A 142 -17.46 9.19 -31.40
C ASP A 142 -16.69 9.88 -30.28
N PHE A 143 -15.36 9.90 -30.42
CA PHE A 143 -14.44 10.38 -29.41
C PHE A 143 -14.53 11.91 -29.34
N ILE A 144 -15.37 12.46 -28.45
CA ILE A 144 -15.25 13.85 -28.02
C ILE A 144 -14.10 13.90 -27.00
N GLY A 145 -12.89 13.96 -27.54
CA GLY A 145 -11.65 14.27 -26.84
C GLY A 145 -10.74 15.02 -27.80
N PRO A 146 -9.76 15.80 -27.32
CA PRO A 146 -8.86 16.54 -28.20
C PRO A 146 -8.23 15.56 -29.21
N PRO A 147 -8.17 15.92 -30.51
CA PRO A 147 -7.71 15.01 -31.55
C PRO A 147 -6.34 14.48 -31.16
N SER A 148 -6.22 13.16 -31.07
CA SER A 148 -4.94 12.50 -30.77
C SER A 148 -3.89 12.99 -31.79
N PRO A 149 -2.78 13.60 -31.35
CA PRO A 149 -1.71 14.07 -32.24
C PRO A 149 -1.10 12.94 -33.09
N TRP A 150 -1.40 11.70 -32.72
CA TRP A 150 -0.85 10.47 -33.30
C TRP A 150 -1.82 9.77 -34.25
N ALA A 151 -3.10 10.19 -34.29
CA ALA A 151 -4.13 9.54 -35.11
C ALA A 151 -3.88 9.67 -36.63
N HIS A 152 -3.16 10.71 -37.06
CA HIS A 152 -2.86 10.95 -38.48
C HIS A 152 -1.40 10.72 -38.88
N ARG A 153 -0.57 10.15 -37.99
CA ARG A 153 0.81 9.84 -38.31
C ARG A 153 0.85 8.62 -39.25
N LYS A 154 0.68 8.86 -40.56
CA LYS A 154 0.97 7.87 -41.60
C LYS A 154 2.41 7.40 -41.40
N ARG A 155 2.58 6.08 -41.32
CA ARG A 155 3.86 5.42 -41.11
C ARG A 155 4.91 5.96 -42.10
N GLY A 156 6.02 6.46 -41.57
CA GLY A 156 7.28 6.60 -42.29
C GLY A 156 7.47 7.87 -43.10
N LYS A 157 7.88 8.96 -42.44
CA LYS A 157 9.11 9.71 -42.79
C LYS A 157 9.33 10.80 -41.74
N TRP A 158 10.58 10.90 -41.27
CA TRP A 158 11.05 12.03 -40.50
C TRP A 158 11.44 13.14 -41.49
N LEU A 159 10.69 14.24 -41.48
CA LEU A 159 11.18 15.61 -41.62
C LEU A 159 10.25 16.50 -40.78
#